data_AF-A0A090RTH2-F1
#
_entry.id   AF-A0A090RTH2-F1
#
_cell.length_a   1.000
_cell.length_b   1.000
_cell.length_c   1.000
_cell.angle_alpha   90.00
_cell.angle_beta   90.00
_cell.angle_gamma   90.00
#
_symmetry.space_group_name_H-M   'P 1'
#
loop_
_entity.id
_entity.type
_entity.pdbx_description
1 polymer ?
#
loop_
_entity_poly.entity_id
_entity_poly.type
_entity_poly.pdbx_seq_one_letter_code
_entity_poly.pdbx_strand_id
1 'polypeptide(L)'
;MYDLEWENPWGGKNLILWNLYKDSSGQGECPMVIDETTPSCGNSRFGCWTCTVVTKDRAMESLIQNGEEWMAPLLEFRNKLSMTTDPANKEEYRNYKRRTGRVSYQYAKEGEDIASERKHVPGPYWLKYRRQWLRELLELDKKFKSEGREIELITQPELHAIRQEWIHDPNEPDWDDSLPTIFREVYGFDLDWVYDDNASFGKDDAQLISELCQDFDVEPEMIKKLIELEVSMEGLSRRSGITNKIASLLKQDWGSLEDIKQKHSALQSKAEFDVHQQEIERYNQQFADIDKQLQKEF
;
A
#
# COMPACT_ATOMS: atom_id res chain seq x y z
N MET A 1 41.08 36.60 -10.51
CA MET A 1 40.11 35.52 -10.26
C MET A 1 40.91 34.24 -10.35
N TYR A 2 41.31 33.68 -9.20
CA TYR A 2 42.10 32.45 -9.18
C TYR A 2 41.13 31.27 -9.34
N ASP A 3 41.20 30.56 -10.46
CA ASP A 3 40.61 29.22 -10.56
C ASP A 3 41.48 28.30 -9.70
N LEU A 4 41.07 28.14 -8.44
CA LEU A 4 41.74 27.34 -7.40
C LEU A 4 41.47 25.84 -7.54
N GLU A 5 40.76 25.40 -8.58
CA GLU A 5 40.35 24.00 -8.74
C GLU A 5 40.99 23.37 -9.98
N TRP A 6 41.57 22.19 -9.77
CA TRP A 6 42.01 21.31 -10.86
C TRP A 6 40.80 20.72 -11.57
N GLU A 7 40.89 20.54 -12.89
CA GLU A 7 39.79 20.02 -13.70
C GLU A 7 39.37 18.62 -13.26
N ASN A 8 38.11 18.50 -12.86
CA ASN A 8 37.56 17.32 -12.23
C ASN A 8 37.17 16.29 -13.30
N PRO A 9 37.43 14.99 -13.09
CA PRO A 9 37.00 13.93 -14.03
C PRO A 9 35.49 13.87 -14.30
N TRP A 10 34.68 14.42 -13.40
CA TRP A 10 33.20 14.46 -13.48
C TRP A 10 32.64 15.80 -13.95
N GLY A 11 33.48 16.76 -14.36
CA GLY A 11 33.07 18.01 -15.00
C GLY A 11 32.36 19.04 -14.11
N GLY A 12 32.20 18.78 -12.80
CA GLY A 12 31.62 19.71 -11.83
C GLY A 12 32.67 20.33 -10.91
N LYS A 13 32.40 21.50 -10.31
CA LYS A 13 33.31 22.18 -9.37
C LYS A 13 33.29 21.53 -7.98
N ASN A 14 34.43 21.38 -7.33
CA ASN A 14 34.52 20.79 -5.97
C ASN A 14 33.84 21.68 -4.93
N LEU A 15 33.93 23.01 -5.09
CA LEU A 15 33.30 23.98 -4.20
C LEU A 15 31.78 23.83 -4.16
N ILE A 16 31.14 23.48 -5.28
CA ILE A 16 29.69 23.25 -5.34
C ILE A 16 29.32 22.03 -4.51
N LEU A 17 30.07 20.94 -4.67
CA LEU A 17 29.88 19.73 -3.88
C LEU A 17 30.12 19.99 -2.39
N TRP A 18 31.18 20.72 -2.06
CA TRP A 18 31.51 21.08 -0.69
C TRP A 18 30.41 21.93 -0.04
N ASN A 19 29.88 22.93 -0.75
CA ASN A 19 28.75 23.73 -0.27
C ASN A 19 27.51 22.85 -0.05
N LEU A 20 27.20 21.91 -0.95
CA LEU A 20 26.06 21.00 -0.79
C LEU A 20 26.17 20.13 0.50
N TYR A 21 27.34 19.56 0.79
CA TYR A 21 27.56 18.77 2.01
C TYR A 21 27.55 19.62 3.27
N LYS A 22 28.10 20.83 3.20
CA LYS A 22 28.06 21.81 4.29
C LYS A 22 26.63 22.25 4.59
N ASP A 23 25.85 22.59 3.56
CA ASP A 23 24.51 23.15 3.69
C ASP A 23 23.47 22.07 4.05
N SER A 24 23.73 20.80 3.69
CA SER A 24 22.90 19.66 4.15
C SER A 24 23.18 19.27 5.60
N SER A 25 24.27 19.71 6.21
CA SER A 25 24.64 19.38 7.58
C SER A 25 24.27 20.54 8.49
N GLY A 26 23.20 20.41 9.28
CA GLY A 26 22.79 21.44 10.25
C GLY A 26 23.84 21.79 11.33
N GLN A 27 24.98 21.10 11.37
CA GLN A 27 26.15 21.40 12.23
C GLN A 27 27.38 21.91 11.45
N GLY A 28 27.28 22.10 10.13
CA GLY A 28 28.42 22.38 9.25
C GLY A 28 29.28 21.15 8.95
N GLU A 29 30.26 21.31 8.06
CA GLU A 29 31.27 20.31 7.73
C GLU A 29 32.02 19.83 8.98
N CYS A 30 32.43 18.56 8.96
CA CYS A 30 33.21 18.01 10.05
C CYS A 30 34.56 18.74 10.13
N PRO A 31 34.97 19.30 11.29
CA PRO A 31 36.37 19.67 11.44
C PRO A 31 37.23 18.41 11.22
N MET A 32 38.43 18.56 10.65
CA MET A 32 39.37 17.44 10.55
C MET A 32 39.66 16.91 11.95
N VAL A 33 39.01 15.80 12.30
CA VAL A 33 39.11 15.19 13.63
C VAL A 33 40.38 14.36 13.68
N ILE A 34 41.35 14.79 14.49
CA ILE A 34 42.62 14.09 14.73
C ILE A 34 42.56 13.28 16.04
N ASP A 35 41.45 13.39 16.80
CA ASP A 35 41.29 12.82 18.14
C ASP A 35 40.07 11.89 18.24
N GLU A 36 40.18 10.81 19.02
CA GLU A 36 39.15 9.77 19.17
C GLU A 36 37.94 10.23 20.03
N THR A 37 38.04 11.39 20.69
CA THR A 37 37.02 11.90 21.62
C THR A 37 35.93 12.76 20.96
N THR A 38 36.13 13.19 19.72
CA THR A 38 35.17 14.06 19.02
C THR A 38 34.01 13.24 18.46
N PRO A 39 32.74 13.60 18.75
CA PRO A 39 31.58 12.88 18.23
C PRO A 39 31.55 12.90 16.70
N SER A 40 30.99 11.85 16.09
CA SER A 40 30.83 11.81 14.63
C SER A 40 29.82 12.86 14.16
N CYS A 41 30.30 13.74 13.29
CA CYS A 41 29.55 14.77 12.56
C CYS A 41 28.68 14.21 11.41
N GLY A 42 28.88 12.94 11.02
CA GLY A 42 28.28 12.31 9.83
C GLY A 42 26.82 11.86 9.98
N ASN A 43 26.00 12.60 10.73
CA ASN A 43 24.59 12.28 10.95
C ASN A 43 23.64 12.89 9.90
N SER A 44 24.14 13.72 8.98
CA SER A 44 23.38 14.18 7.82
C SER A 44 23.62 13.24 6.64
N ARG A 45 22.59 12.51 6.24
CA ARG A 45 22.58 11.72 5.01
C ARG A 45 21.45 12.25 4.14
N PHE A 46 21.71 12.41 2.85
CA PHE A 46 20.67 12.77 1.89
C PHE A 46 19.57 11.69 1.90
N GLY A 47 18.36 12.09 2.27
CA GLY A 47 17.19 11.23 2.21
C GLY A 47 16.53 11.29 0.84
N CYS A 48 15.73 10.27 0.50
CA CYS A 48 14.79 10.42 -0.61
C CYS A 48 13.52 11.13 -0.13
N TRP A 49 12.98 12.01 -0.97
CA TRP A 49 11.77 12.78 -0.68
C TRP A 49 10.50 11.91 -0.56
N THR A 50 10.59 10.61 -0.83
CA THR A 50 9.52 9.63 -0.61
C THR A 50 9.78 8.71 0.59
N CYS A 51 10.89 8.88 1.32
CA CYS A 51 11.28 7.97 2.40
C CYS A 51 10.36 8.11 3.62
N THR A 52 9.56 7.08 3.91
CA THR A 52 8.74 7.02 5.13
C THR A 52 9.42 6.30 6.30
N VAL A 53 10.62 5.73 6.09
CA VAL A 53 11.32 4.92 7.11
C VAL A 53 11.95 5.80 8.19
N VAL A 54 12.54 6.92 7.78
CA VAL A 54 13.14 7.89 8.71
C VAL A 54 12.02 8.69 9.38
N THR A 55 12.24 9.21 10.58
CA THR A 55 11.23 10.08 11.23
C THR A 55 11.29 11.50 10.68
N LYS A 56 12.49 12.08 10.57
CA LYS A 56 12.72 13.44 10.05
C LYS A 56 13.84 13.46 9.02
N ASP A 57 13.62 14.16 7.91
CA ASP A 57 14.66 14.40 6.90
C ASP A 57 15.46 15.67 7.27
N ARG A 58 16.49 15.47 8.09
CA ARG A 58 17.35 16.58 8.56
C ARG A 58 18.14 17.25 7.44
N ALA A 59 18.47 16.50 6.38
CA ALA A 59 19.23 17.03 5.26
C ALA A 59 18.37 18.01 4.46
N MET A 60 17.14 17.62 4.14
CA MET A 60 16.19 18.49 3.44
C MET A 60 15.80 19.71 4.29
N GLU A 61 15.55 19.53 5.59
CA GLU A 61 15.30 20.65 6.53
C GLU A 61 16.46 21.65 6.54
N SER A 62 17.71 21.17 6.54
CA SER A 62 18.91 22.03 6.55
C SER A 62 19.10 22.76 5.22
N LEU A 63 18.89 22.08 4.09
CA LEU A 63 19.00 22.70 2.76
C LEU A 63 17.95 23.82 2.58
N ILE A 64 16.72 23.61 3.05
CA ILE A 64 15.67 24.63 3.03
C ILE A 64 16.09 25.85 3.86
N GLN A 65 16.64 25.63 5.06
CA GLN A 65 17.14 26.72 5.92
C GLN A 65 18.31 27.50 5.30
N ASN A 66 19.10 26.85 4.45
CA ASN A 66 20.26 27.44 3.76
C ASN A 66 19.91 28.05 2.39
N GLY A 67 18.62 28.21 2.07
CA GLY A 67 18.14 28.98 0.92
C GLY A 67 17.49 28.16 -0.19
N GLU A 68 17.48 26.83 -0.08
CA GLU A 68 16.80 25.96 -1.05
C GLU A 68 15.30 25.78 -0.71
N GLU A 69 14.59 26.91 -0.56
CA GLU A 69 13.19 26.96 -0.10
C GLU A 69 12.21 26.18 -1.00
N TRP A 70 12.57 25.99 -2.27
CA TRP A 70 11.77 25.24 -3.24
C TRP A 70 11.59 23.77 -2.87
N MET A 71 12.44 23.22 -1.98
CA MET A 71 12.28 21.85 -1.48
C MET A 71 11.21 21.74 -0.39
N ALA A 72 10.71 22.85 0.18
CA ALA A 72 9.71 22.83 1.24
C ALA A 72 8.44 22.02 0.87
N PRO A 73 7.85 22.17 -0.33
CA PRO A 73 6.71 21.35 -0.75
C PRO A 73 7.03 19.85 -0.82
N LEU A 74 8.26 19.47 -1.18
CA LEU A 74 8.69 18.06 -1.17
C LEU A 74 8.80 17.52 0.26
N LEU A 75 9.31 18.33 1.19
CA LEU A 75 9.38 17.97 2.60
C LEU A 75 7.97 17.78 3.19
N GLU A 76 7.02 18.65 2.84
CA GLU A 76 5.62 18.53 3.26
C GLU A 76 4.98 17.26 2.71
N PHE A 77 5.15 16.98 1.42
CA PHE A 77 4.65 15.76 0.80
C PHE A 77 5.24 14.50 1.45
N ARG A 78 6.55 14.50 1.69
CA ARG A 78 7.28 13.44 2.40
C ARG A 78 6.71 13.20 3.80
N ASN A 79 6.50 14.27 4.56
CA ASN A 79 6.01 14.19 5.92
C ASN A 79 4.57 13.68 5.96
N LYS A 80 3.72 14.10 5.01
CA LYS A 80 2.38 13.53 4.82
C LYS A 80 2.45 12.02 4.61
N LEU A 81 3.31 11.52 3.71
CA LEU A 81 3.48 10.08 3.51
C LEU A 81 3.99 9.38 4.77
N SER A 82 4.93 9.97 5.50
CA SER A 82 5.45 9.41 6.75
C SER A 82 4.37 9.29 7.83
N MET A 83 3.48 10.28 7.96
CA MET A 83 2.36 10.27 8.93
C MET A 83 1.39 9.11 8.71
N THR A 84 1.23 8.64 7.46
CA THR A 84 0.36 7.49 7.13
C THR A 84 0.93 6.16 7.66
N THR A 85 2.22 6.12 8.01
CA THR A 85 2.89 4.94 8.54
C THR A 85 2.83 4.83 10.06
N ASP A 86 2.36 5.86 10.75
CA ASP A 86 2.12 5.83 12.20
C ASP A 86 1.05 4.77 12.53
N PRO A 87 1.30 3.85 13.47
CA PRO A 87 0.32 2.86 13.92
C PRO A 87 -1.08 3.42 14.21
N ALA A 88 -1.20 4.66 14.68
CA ALA A 88 -2.50 5.29 14.96
C ALA A 88 -3.32 5.56 13.70
N ASN A 89 -2.64 5.84 12.58
CA ASN A 89 -3.27 6.26 11.33
C ASN A 89 -3.39 5.13 10.30
N LYS A 90 -2.72 3.98 10.53
CA LYS A 90 -2.64 2.90 9.53
C LYS A 90 -4.01 2.39 9.07
N GLU A 91 -4.97 2.28 9.98
CA GLU A 91 -6.31 1.74 9.68
C GLU A 91 -7.10 2.67 8.77
N GLU A 92 -6.83 3.98 8.81
CA GLU A 92 -7.45 4.95 7.90
C GLU A 92 -6.90 4.81 6.48
N TYR A 93 -5.57 4.76 6.34
CA TYR A 93 -4.91 4.82 5.03
C TYR A 93 -4.75 3.47 4.33
N ARG A 94 -4.74 2.36 5.07
CA ARG A 94 -4.45 1.04 4.53
C ARG A 94 -5.67 0.13 4.50
N ASN A 95 -5.77 -0.62 3.43
CA ASN A 95 -6.76 -1.67 3.25
C ASN A 95 -6.58 -2.75 4.32
N TYR A 96 -7.67 -3.23 4.91
CA TYR A 96 -7.62 -4.30 5.91
C TYR A 96 -7.31 -5.68 5.30
N LYS A 97 -7.46 -5.82 3.97
CA LYS A 97 -7.10 -7.01 3.20
C LYS A 97 -5.67 -6.91 2.69
N ARG A 98 -4.86 -7.96 2.86
CA ARG A 98 -3.54 -8.03 2.18
C ARG A 98 -3.71 -8.18 0.67
N ARG A 99 -2.62 -8.05 -0.11
CA ARG A 99 -2.62 -8.33 -1.56
C ARG A 99 -3.07 -9.76 -1.93
N THR A 100 -3.16 -10.66 -0.96
CA THR A 100 -3.75 -12.00 -1.12
C THR A 100 -5.28 -12.00 -1.14
N GLY A 101 -5.92 -10.84 -0.94
CA GLY A 101 -7.37 -10.70 -0.82
C GLY A 101 -7.94 -11.17 0.51
N ARG A 102 -7.10 -11.45 1.53
CA ARG A 102 -7.54 -11.96 2.83
C ARG A 102 -7.13 -11.06 3.99
N VAL A 103 -7.98 -11.01 5.01
CA VAL A 103 -7.66 -10.40 6.30
C VAL A 103 -6.79 -11.36 7.08
N SER A 104 -5.64 -10.87 7.55
CA SER A 104 -4.75 -11.63 8.41
C SER A 104 -4.68 -10.98 9.77
N TYR A 105 -4.62 -11.77 10.82
CA TYR A 105 -4.44 -11.29 12.19
C TYR A 105 -2.98 -11.46 12.63
N GLN A 106 -2.53 -10.63 13.55
CA GLN A 106 -1.21 -10.77 14.15
C GLN A 106 -1.12 -12.08 14.95
N TYR A 107 0.06 -12.68 14.98
CA TYR A 107 0.33 -13.83 15.84
C TYR A 107 0.29 -13.39 17.32
N ALA A 108 -0.17 -14.27 18.21
CA ALA A 108 -0.09 -14.02 19.64
C ALA A 108 1.38 -13.90 20.06
N LYS A 109 1.71 -12.89 20.85
CA LYS A 109 3.01 -12.82 21.51
C LYS A 109 2.99 -13.74 22.73
N GLU A 110 4.15 -14.30 23.10
CA GLU A 110 4.28 -15.12 24.31
C GLU A 110 3.79 -14.32 25.53
N GLY A 111 2.76 -14.84 26.21
CA GLY A 111 2.18 -14.24 27.42
C GLY A 111 0.96 -13.33 27.21
N GLU A 112 0.47 -13.14 25.98
CA GLU A 112 -0.81 -12.44 25.74
C GLU A 112 -2.01 -13.41 25.87
N ASP A 113 -3.08 -12.94 26.51
CA ASP A 113 -4.32 -13.72 26.65
C ASP A 113 -4.90 -14.10 25.28
N ILE A 114 -5.24 -15.38 25.14
CA ILE A 114 -5.81 -15.97 23.92
C ILE A 114 -7.09 -15.24 23.48
N ALA A 115 -7.83 -14.66 24.44
CA ALA A 115 -9.09 -13.94 24.25
C ALA A 115 -8.94 -12.45 23.86
N SER A 116 -7.72 -11.91 23.79
CA SER A 116 -7.51 -10.52 23.37
C SER A 116 -7.81 -10.34 21.87
N GLU A 117 -8.58 -9.29 21.52
CA GLU A 117 -8.84 -8.96 20.12
C GLU A 117 -7.54 -8.62 19.40
N ARG A 118 -7.13 -9.49 18.49
CA ARG A 118 -5.88 -9.30 17.75
C ARG A 118 -6.08 -8.26 16.66
N LYS A 119 -5.14 -7.31 16.59
CA LYS A 119 -5.10 -6.35 15.48
C LYS A 119 -4.87 -7.09 14.17
N HIS A 120 -5.59 -6.68 13.12
CA HIS A 120 -5.35 -7.17 11.78
C HIS A 120 -4.04 -6.59 11.23
N VAL A 121 -3.42 -7.29 10.29
CA VAL A 121 -2.24 -6.82 9.59
C VAL A 121 -2.69 -5.96 8.41
N PRO A 122 -2.31 -4.67 8.35
CA PRO A 122 -2.76 -3.79 7.29
C PRO A 122 -2.15 -4.20 5.95
N GLY A 123 -2.97 -4.10 4.91
CA GLY A 123 -2.64 -4.33 3.51
C GLY A 123 -2.07 -3.10 2.80
N PRO A 124 -2.25 -3.01 1.46
CA PRO A 124 -1.78 -1.87 0.68
C PRO A 124 -2.61 -0.61 0.97
N TYR A 125 -2.13 0.56 0.54
CA TYR A 125 -2.92 1.79 0.64
C TYR A 125 -4.22 1.71 -0.16
N TRP A 126 -5.30 2.31 0.35
CA TRP A 126 -6.54 2.41 -0.41
C TRP A 126 -6.32 3.16 -1.74
N LEU A 127 -6.99 2.73 -2.82
CA LEU A 127 -6.83 3.32 -4.14
C LEU A 127 -7.15 4.83 -4.13
N LYS A 128 -8.15 5.26 -3.34
CA LYS A 128 -8.49 6.68 -3.15
C LYS A 128 -7.31 7.55 -2.72
N TYR A 129 -6.47 7.06 -1.81
CA TYR A 129 -5.29 7.80 -1.34
C TYR A 129 -4.17 7.77 -2.35
N ARG A 130 -3.98 6.65 -3.07
CA ARG A 130 -3.02 6.58 -4.17
C ARG A 130 -3.34 7.59 -5.27
N ARG A 131 -4.63 7.70 -5.65
CA ARG A 131 -5.16 8.72 -6.59
C ARG A 131 -4.88 10.14 -6.09
N GLN A 132 -5.16 10.40 -4.81
CA GLN A 132 -4.89 11.69 -4.19
C GLN A 132 -3.40 12.05 -4.23
N TRP A 133 -2.51 11.17 -3.76
CA TRP A 133 -1.08 11.47 -3.72
C TRP A 133 -0.47 11.58 -5.11
N LEU A 134 -0.95 10.82 -6.10
CA LEU A 134 -0.51 10.98 -7.47
C LEU A 134 -0.91 12.34 -8.03
N ARG A 135 -2.14 12.81 -7.77
CA ARG A 135 -2.57 14.16 -8.17
C ARG A 135 -1.67 15.22 -7.55
N GLU A 136 -1.47 15.17 -6.23
CA GLU A 136 -0.59 16.10 -5.52
C GLU A 136 0.85 16.07 -6.08
N LEU A 137 1.38 14.89 -6.42
CA LEU A 137 2.70 14.74 -7.02
C LEU A 137 2.79 15.39 -8.41
N LEU A 138 1.79 15.18 -9.26
CA LEU A 138 1.74 15.77 -10.60
C LEU A 138 1.61 17.30 -10.54
N GLU A 139 0.85 17.82 -9.58
CA GLU A 139 0.73 19.26 -9.33
C GLU A 139 2.06 19.87 -8.88
N LEU A 140 2.81 19.18 -7.99
CA LEU A 140 4.15 19.58 -7.58
C LEU A 140 5.14 19.56 -8.75
N ASP A 141 5.13 18.49 -9.55
CA ASP A 141 5.99 18.35 -10.73
C ASP A 141 5.73 19.48 -11.75
N LYS A 142 4.46 19.77 -12.04
CA LYS A 142 4.04 20.88 -12.90
C LYS A 142 4.48 22.23 -12.34
N LYS A 143 4.36 22.44 -11.03
CA LYS A 143 4.81 23.67 -10.37
C LYS A 143 6.31 23.88 -10.55
N PHE A 144 7.14 22.86 -10.28
CA PHE A 144 8.59 22.98 -10.44
C PHE A 144 9.00 23.23 -11.88
N LYS A 145 8.37 22.57 -12.85
CA LYS A 145 8.57 22.85 -14.28
C LYS A 145 8.20 24.29 -14.64
N SER A 146 7.13 24.84 -14.07
CA SER A 146 6.71 26.24 -14.29
C SER A 146 7.67 27.27 -13.69
N GLU A 147 8.38 26.91 -12.62
CA GLU A 147 9.45 27.70 -12.02
C GLU A 147 10.79 27.59 -12.78
N GLY A 148 10.82 26.85 -13.89
CA GLY A 148 12.01 26.65 -14.71
C GLY A 148 13.00 25.64 -14.12
N ARG A 149 12.57 24.79 -13.20
CA ARG A 149 13.43 23.74 -12.63
C ARG A 149 13.43 22.52 -13.54
N GLU A 150 14.61 22.07 -13.94
CA GLU A 150 14.82 20.83 -14.70
C GLU A 150 14.77 19.61 -13.77
N ILE A 151 13.62 19.41 -13.10
CA ILE A 151 13.37 18.28 -12.22
C ILE A 151 12.16 17.52 -12.74
N GLU A 152 12.29 16.19 -12.81
CA GLU A 152 11.20 15.28 -13.12
C GLU A 152 10.96 14.41 -11.88
N LEU A 153 9.87 14.68 -11.16
CA LEU A 153 9.52 13.94 -9.94
C LEU A 153 8.96 12.56 -10.24
N ILE A 154 8.33 12.42 -11.41
CA ILE A 154 7.76 11.17 -11.90
C ILE A 154 7.85 11.13 -13.43
N THR A 155 8.33 10.02 -13.94
CA THR A 155 8.56 9.80 -15.36
C THR A 155 7.33 9.21 -16.04
N GLN A 156 7.23 9.38 -17.36
CA GLN A 156 6.17 8.76 -18.16
C GLN A 156 6.12 7.22 -17.98
N PRO A 157 7.24 6.46 -18.07
CA PRO A 157 7.22 5.02 -17.83
C PRO A 157 6.68 4.62 -16.44
N GLU A 158 6.98 5.40 -15.40
CA GLU A 158 6.44 5.17 -14.05
C GLU A 158 4.93 5.38 -14.01
N LEU A 159 4.40 6.41 -14.71
CA LEU A 159 2.95 6.61 -14.81
C LEU A 159 2.24 5.44 -15.50
N HIS A 160 2.83 4.89 -16.57
CA HIS A 160 2.30 3.68 -17.20
C HIS A 160 2.33 2.48 -16.25
N ALA A 161 3.42 2.29 -15.50
CA ALA A 161 3.52 1.21 -14.53
C ALA A 161 2.49 1.34 -13.40
N ILE A 162 2.27 2.56 -12.88
CA ILE A 162 1.26 2.83 -11.86
C ILE A 162 -0.14 2.51 -12.39
N ARG A 163 -0.46 2.94 -13.62
CA ARG A 163 -1.75 2.64 -14.26
C ARG A 163 -2.00 1.13 -14.31
N GLN A 164 -1.00 0.37 -14.73
CA GLN A 164 -1.10 -1.10 -14.79
C GLN A 164 -1.29 -1.74 -13.40
N GLU A 165 -0.57 -1.28 -12.38
CA GLU A 165 -0.76 -1.77 -11.01
C GLU A 165 -2.13 -1.40 -10.42
N TRP A 166 -2.74 -0.28 -10.82
CA TRP A 166 -4.06 0.12 -10.35
C TRP A 166 -5.18 -0.64 -11.03
N ILE A 167 -5.11 -0.79 -12.36
CA ILE A 167 -6.08 -1.59 -13.13
C ILE A 167 -6.14 -3.01 -12.55
N HIS A 168 -4.98 -3.61 -12.29
CA HIS A 168 -4.87 -4.99 -11.81
C HIS A 168 -4.81 -5.13 -10.28
N ASP A 169 -5.15 -4.08 -9.52
CA ASP A 169 -5.04 -4.13 -8.06
C ASP A 169 -5.82 -5.33 -7.51
N PRO A 170 -5.23 -6.15 -6.62
CA PRO A 170 -5.86 -7.39 -6.17
C PRO A 170 -7.10 -7.16 -5.30
N ASN A 171 -7.23 -5.99 -4.67
CA ASN A 171 -8.30 -5.67 -3.75
C ASN A 171 -9.31 -4.67 -4.33
N GLU A 172 -8.83 -3.68 -5.09
CA GLU A 172 -9.60 -2.53 -5.60
C GLU A 172 -9.27 -2.26 -7.09
N PRO A 173 -9.71 -3.11 -8.04
CA PRO A 173 -9.43 -2.93 -9.47
C PRO A 173 -9.92 -1.57 -10.00
N ASP A 174 -9.02 -0.80 -10.62
CA ASP A 174 -9.33 0.51 -11.20
C ASP A 174 -9.91 0.40 -12.63
N TRP A 175 -11.15 -0.10 -12.74
CA TRP A 175 -11.86 -0.19 -14.02
C TRP A 175 -12.26 1.17 -14.61
N ASP A 176 -12.29 2.22 -13.79
CA ASP A 176 -12.55 3.58 -14.26
C ASP A 176 -11.35 4.16 -15.03
N ASP A 177 -10.20 3.47 -14.98
CA ASP A 177 -8.93 3.92 -15.53
C ASP A 177 -8.65 5.37 -15.15
N SER A 178 -8.54 5.60 -13.85
CA SER A 178 -8.59 6.95 -13.28
C SER A 178 -7.33 7.79 -13.58
N LEU A 179 -6.20 7.15 -13.85
CA LEU A 179 -4.90 7.82 -13.98
C LEU A 179 -4.82 8.76 -15.19
N PRO A 180 -5.22 8.37 -16.42
CA PRO A 180 -5.31 9.30 -17.55
C PRO A 180 -6.15 10.54 -17.27
N THR A 181 -7.28 10.37 -16.58
CA THR A 181 -8.16 11.49 -16.20
C THR A 181 -7.46 12.44 -15.25
N ILE A 182 -6.82 11.92 -14.18
CA ILE A 182 -6.04 12.72 -13.23
C ILE A 182 -4.92 13.49 -13.94
N PHE A 183 -4.20 12.82 -14.86
CA PHE A 183 -3.13 13.47 -15.61
C PHE A 183 -3.66 14.63 -16.47
N ARG A 184 -4.74 14.40 -17.22
CA ARG A 184 -5.37 15.42 -18.08
C ARG A 184 -5.88 16.60 -17.26
N GLU A 185 -6.48 16.36 -16.08
CA GLU A 185 -6.93 17.42 -15.17
C GLU A 185 -5.78 18.33 -14.74
N VAL A 186 -4.61 17.75 -14.44
CA VAL A 186 -3.44 18.52 -13.98
C VAL A 186 -2.73 19.21 -15.15
N TYR A 187 -2.47 18.51 -16.24
CA TYR A 187 -1.63 19.00 -17.35
C TYR A 187 -2.38 19.67 -18.49
N GLY A 188 -3.67 19.36 -18.67
CA GLY A 188 -4.50 19.86 -19.76
C GLY A 188 -4.26 19.17 -21.11
N PHE A 189 -3.44 18.12 -21.16
CA PHE A 189 -3.19 17.30 -22.34
C PHE A 189 -3.08 15.82 -21.94
N ASP A 190 -3.08 14.93 -22.93
CA ASP A 190 -2.91 13.49 -22.73
C ASP A 190 -1.50 13.02 -23.07
N LEU A 191 -1.01 12.05 -22.30
CA LEU A 191 0.13 11.24 -22.70
C LEU A 191 -0.28 10.23 -23.78
N ASP A 192 0.73 9.67 -24.45
CA ASP A 192 0.55 8.55 -25.37
C ASP A 192 0.27 7.27 -24.56
N TRP A 193 -0.95 7.18 -24.04
CA TRP A 193 -1.42 6.05 -23.24
C TRP A 193 -1.48 4.79 -24.09
N VAL A 194 -0.76 3.76 -23.68
CA VAL A 194 -0.92 2.42 -24.26
C VAL A 194 -2.27 1.89 -23.81
N TYR A 195 -3.20 1.72 -24.74
CA TYR A 195 -4.46 1.02 -24.51
C TYR A 195 -4.24 -0.44 -24.87
N ASP A 196 -4.54 -1.33 -23.93
CA ASP A 196 -4.60 -2.77 -24.22
C ASP A 196 -6.00 -3.05 -24.79
N ASP A 197 -6.08 -3.44 -26.06
CA ASP A 197 -7.35 -3.73 -26.73
C ASP A 197 -8.12 -4.89 -26.05
N ASN A 198 -7.49 -5.66 -25.16
CA ASN A 198 -8.12 -6.71 -24.37
C ASN A 198 -8.86 -6.21 -23.11
N ALA A 199 -8.66 -4.96 -22.68
CA ALA A 199 -9.32 -4.40 -21.50
C ALA A 199 -10.69 -3.80 -21.88
N SER A 200 -11.67 -4.66 -22.18
CA SER A 200 -13.00 -4.26 -22.67
C SER A 200 -13.95 -3.68 -21.60
N PHE A 201 -13.49 -3.39 -20.39
CA PHE A 201 -14.36 -2.84 -19.34
C PHE A 201 -13.93 -1.45 -18.91
N GLY A 202 -14.82 -0.50 -19.15
CA GLY A 202 -14.62 0.90 -18.81
C GLY A 202 -15.45 1.36 -17.61
N LYS A 203 -15.48 2.68 -17.45
CA LYS A 203 -16.25 3.35 -16.40
C LYS A 203 -17.74 3.00 -16.39
N ASP A 204 -18.35 2.91 -17.57
CA ASP A 204 -19.78 2.60 -17.70
C ASP A 204 -20.07 1.17 -17.22
N ASP A 205 -19.19 0.20 -17.51
CA ASP A 205 -19.30 -1.17 -17.03
C ASP A 205 -19.08 -1.25 -15.52
N ALA A 206 -18.11 -0.50 -14.99
CA ALA A 206 -17.85 -0.42 -13.56
C ALA A 206 -19.05 0.13 -12.78
N GLN A 207 -19.72 1.14 -13.33
CA GLN A 207 -20.94 1.72 -12.76
C GLN A 207 -22.09 0.71 -12.83
N LEU A 208 -22.32 0.09 -14.00
CA LEU A 208 -23.38 -0.91 -14.18
C LEU A 208 -23.20 -2.11 -13.23
N ILE A 209 -21.98 -2.62 -13.07
CA ILE A 209 -21.71 -3.70 -12.11
C ILE A 209 -22.04 -3.26 -10.70
N SER A 210 -21.67 -2.04 -10.32
CA SER A 210 -21.93 -1.53 -8.97
C SER A 210 -23.43 -1.40 -8.70
N GLU A 211 -24.21 -0.93 -9.68
CA GLU A 211 -25.68 -0.84 -9.59
C GLU A 211 -26.31 -2.23 -9.47
N LEU A 212 -25.94 -3.18 -10.34
CA LEU A 212 -26.48 -4.55 -10.30
C LEU A 212 -26.10 -5.27 -9.01
N CYS A 213 -24.88 -5.10 -8.52
CA CYS A 213 -24.41 -5.76 -7.31
C CYS A 213 -25.15 -5.31 -6.05
N GLN A 214 -25.62 -4.05 -6.00
CA GLN A 214 -26.45 -3.55 -4.91
C GLN A 214 -27.78 -4.32 -4.79
N ASP A 215 -28.37 -4.70 -5.93
CA ASP A 215 -29.64 -5.43 -5.94
C ASP A 215 -29.49 -6.89 -5.47
N PHE A 216 -28.30 -7.48 -5.63
CA PHE A 216 -28.02 -8.89 -5.34
C PHE A 216 -27.24 -9.13 -4.04
N ASP A 217 -26.91 -8.09 -3.27
CA ASP A 217 -26.08 -8.17 -2.04
C ASP A 217 -24.72 -8.85 -2.31
N VAL A 218 -24.07 -8.46 -3.40
CA VAL A 218 -22.77 -8.99 -3.80
C VAL A 218 -21.75 -7.85 -3.86
N GLU A 219 -20.49 -8.14 -3.51
CA GLU A 219 -19.42 -7.15 -3.58
C GLU A 219 -18.96 -6.92 -5.03
N PRO A 220 -18.99 -5.67 -5.56
CA PRO A 220 -18.62 -5.36 -6.95
C PRO A 220 -17.21 -5.81 -7.33
N GLU A 221 -16.25 -5.64 -6.43
CA GLU A 221 -14.83 -5.98 -6.64
C GLU A 221 -14.64 -7.48 -6.91
N MET A 222 -15.44 -8.33 -6.25
CA MET A 222 -15.40 -9.77 -6.50
C MET A 222 -15.85 -10.10 -7.92
N ILE A 223 -16.95 -9.47 -8.37
CA ILE A 223 -17.50 -9.70 -9.72
C ILE A 223 -16.52 -9.21 -10.78
N LYS A 224 -15.96 -8.01 -10.62
CA LYS A 224 -14.92 -7.47 -11.50
C LYS A 224 -13.76 -8.45 -11.65
N LYS A 225 -13.27 -9.01 -10.53
CA LYS A 225 -12.20 -10.02 -10.56
C LYS A 225 -12.58 -11.33 -11.23
N LEU A 226 -13.82 -11.79 -11.08
CA LEU A 226 -14.29 -12.99 -11.78
C LEU A 226 -14.33 -12.78 -13.29
N ILE A 227 -14.76 -11.58 -13.73
CA ILE A 227 -14.78 -11.21 -15.14
C ILE A 227 -13.36 -11.07 -15.70
N GLU A 228 -12.45 -10.40 -15.00
CA GLU A 228 -11.03 -10.33 -15.38
C GLU A 228 -10.41 -11.73 -15.53
N LEU A 229 -10.72 -12.64 -14.59
CA LEU A 229 -10.26 -14.01 -14.67
C LEU A 229 -10.82 -14.73 -15.91
N GLU A 230 -12.07 -14.50 -16.27
CA GLU A 230 -12.70 -15.05 -17.48
C GLU A 230 -12.02 -14.54 -18.74
N VAL A 231 -11.85 -13.21 -18.86
CA VAL A 231 -11.20 -12.57 -20.02
C VAL A 231 -9.75 -13.01 -20.15
N SER A 232 -9.01 -13.17 -19.05
CA SER A 232 -7.63 -13.67 -19.10
C SER A 232 -7.48 -15.09 -19.67
N MET A 233 -8.59 -15.83 -19.75
CA MET A 233 -8.64 -17.18 -20.33
C MET A 233 -9.17 -17.20 -21.77
N GLU A 234 -9.59 -16.05 -22.30
CA GLU A 234 -10.06 -15.89 -23.66
C GLU A 234 -8.93 -16.18 -24.67
N GLY A 235 -9.26 -16.83 -25.78
CA GLY A 235 -8.27 -17.23 -26.80
C GLY A 235 -7.39 -18.43 -26.43
N LEU A 236 -7.42 -18.93 -25.19
CA LEU A 236 -6.69 -20.13 -24.80
C LEU A 236 -7.44 -21.41 -25.21
N SER A 237 -6.76 -22.30 -25.93
CA SER A 237 -7.33 -23.58 -26.39
C SER A 237 -7.70 -24.55 -25.26
N ARG A 238 -7.12 -24.38 -24.06
CA ARG A 238 -7.41 -25.21 -22.87
C ARG A 238 -7.52 -24.33 -21.63
N ARG A 239 -8.70 -24.34 -21.00
CA ARG A 239 -9.03 -23.60 -19.78
C ARG A 239 -8.63 -24.39 -18.51
N SER A 240 -7.45 -25.00 -18.52
CA SER A 240 -7.00 -25.83 -17.41
C SER A 240 -6.76 -25.00 -16.15
N GLY A 241 -7.30 -25.44 -15.02
CA GLY A 241 -7.08 -24.80 -13.72
C GLY A 241 -7.95 -23.57 -13.43
N ILE A 242 -8.86 -23.17 -14.33
CA ILE A 242 -9.76 -22.03 -14.09
C ILE A 242 -10.65 -22.25 -12.86
N THR A 243 -11.20 -23.45 -12.68
CA THR A 243 -12.05 -23.78 -11.53
C THR A 243 -11.29 -23.60 -10.21
N ASN A 244 -9.99 -23.93 -10.18
CA ASN A 244 -9.15 -23.73 -9.00
C ASN A 244 -8.91 -22.24 -8.73
N LYS A 245 -8.71 -21.44 -9.79
CA LYS A 245 -8.56 -19.97 -9.68
C LYS A 245 -9.86 -19.30 -9.20
N ILE A 246 -11.00 -19.69 -9.75
CA ILE A 246 -12.33 -19.23 -9.29
C ILE A 246 -12.53 -19.59 -7.82
N ALA A 247 -12.27 -20.85 -7.44
CA ALA A 247 -12.40 -21.28 -6.05
C ALA A 247 -11.45 -20.51 -5.11
N SER A 248 -10.24 -20.19 -5.57
CA SER A 248 -9.30 -19.36 -4.82
C SER A 248 -9.81 -17.92 -4.65
N LEU A 249 -10.42 -17.35 -5.69
CA LEU A 249 -10.99 -16.00 -5.66
C LEU A 249 -12.19 -15.90 -4.71
N LEU A 250 -13.10 -16.88 -4.77
CA LEU A 250 -14.27 -16.95 -3.90
C LEU A 250 -13.90 -17.20 -2.42
N LYS A 251 -12.69 -17.71 -2.15
CA LYS A 251 -12.15 -17.87 -0.78
C LYS A 251 -11.50 -16.61 -0.22
N GLN A 252 -11.39 -15.55 -1.02
CA GLN A 252 -10.94 -14.25 -0.54
C GLN A 252 -12.03 -13.61 0.33
N ASP A 253 -11.62 -12.63 1.13
CA ASP A 253 -12.51 -11.89 2.00
C ASP A 253 -13.09 -10.69 1.22
N TRP A 254 -14.41 -10.65 1.10
CA TRP A 254 -15.16 -9.61 0.38
C TRP A 254 -16.15 -8.91 1.31
N GLY A 255 -16.39 -7.61 1.05
CA GLY A 255 -17.22 -6.75 1.89
C GLY A 255 -16.46 -6.09 3.04
N SER A 256 -17.20 -5.58 4.01
CA SER A 256 -16.67 -4.78 5.12
C SER A 256 -15.84 -5.59 6.10
N LEU A 257 -14.95 -4.92 6.84
CA LEU A 257 -14.15 -5.57 7.89
C LEU A 257 -15.03 -6.21 8.97
N GLU A 258 -16.18 -5.61 9.28
CA GLU A 258 -17.12 -6.14 10.27
C GLU A 258 -17.75 -7.44 9.80
N ASP A 259 -18.23 -7.48 8.55
CA ASP A 259 -18.82 -8.68 7.96
C ASP A 259 -17.79 -9.82 7.87
N ILE A 260 -16.54 -9.48 7.51
CA ILE A 260 -15.45 -10.45 7.44
C ILE A 260 -15.13 -11.00 8.84
N LYS A 261 -15.07 -10.14 9.86
CA LYS A 261 -14.87 -10.56 11.26
C LYS A 261 -15.99 -11.49 11.72
N GLN A 262 -17.25 -11.16 11.43
CA GLN A 262 -18.41 -12.00 11.76
C GLN A 262 -18.37 -13.35 11.04
N LYS A 263 -18.01 -13.37 9.75
CA LYS A 263 -17.82 -14.62 8.98
C LYS A 263 -16.71 -15.47 9.59
N HIS A 264 -15.58 -14.86 9.96
CA HIS A 264 -14.44 -15.57 10.57
C HIS A 264 -14.78 -16.10 11.96
N SER A 265 -15.49 -15.35 12.81
CA SER A 265 -15.92 -15.82 14.13
C SER A 265 -16.95 -16.95 14.01
N ALA A 266 -17.88 -16.87 13.06
CA ALA A 266 -18.82 -17.95 12.78
C ALA A 266 -18.11 -19.23 12.30
N LEU A 267 -17.06 -19.10 11.50
CA LEU A 267 -16.24 -20.23 11.05
C LEU A 267 -15.36 -20.79 12.17
N GLN A 268 -14.77 -19.95 13.02
CA GLN A 268 -14.00 -20.39 14.19
C GLN A 268 -14.88 -21.11 15.20
N SER A 269 -16.09 -20.61 15.49
CA SER A 269 -17.04 -21.30 16.36
C SER A 269 -17.47 -22.66 15.81
N LYS A 270 -17.62 -22.80 14.48
CA LYS A 270 -17.85 -24.10 13.83
C LYS A 270 -16.64 -25.04 13.91
N ALA A 271 -15.43 -24.51 13.74
CA ALA A 271 -14.20 -25.29 13.87
C ALA A 271 -13.92 -25.71 15.33
N GLU A 272 -14.21 -24.86 16.32
CA GLU A 272 -14.19 -25.22 17.73
C GLU A 272 -15.26 -26.27 18.06
N PHE A 273 -16.45 -26.17 17.48
CA PHE A 273 -17.50 -27.19 17.59
C PHE A 273 -17.04 -28.55 17.03
N ASP A 274 -16.33 -28.56 15.89
CA ASP A 274 -15.72 -29.77 15.31
C ASP A 274 -14.56 -30.31 16.18
N VAL A 275 -13.77 -29.45 16.83
CA VAL A 275 -12.68 -29.84 17.75
C VAL A 275 -13.23 -30.47 19.03
N HIS A 276 -14.32 -29.92 19.58
CA HIS A 276 -14.98 -30.47 20.78
C HIS A 276 -15.97 -31.59 20.45
N GLN A 277 -16.12 -31.98 19.18
CA GLN A 277 -17.06 -33.01 18.76
C GLN A 277 -16.80 -34.35 19.45
N GLN A 278 -15.52 -34.72 19.64
CA GLN A 278 -15.12 -35.92 20.38
C GLN A 278 -15.43 -35.82 21.88
N GLU A 279 -15.31 -34.63 22.47
CA GLU A 279 -15.67 -34.42 23.89
C GLU A 279 -17.18 -34.41 24.10
N ILE A 280 -17.93 -33.83 23.16
CA ILE A 280 -19.39 -33.86 23.13
C ILE A 280 -19.89 -35.29 22.98
N GLU A 281 -19.31 -36.08 22.06
CA GLU A 281 -19.62 -37.52 21.93
C GLU A 281 -19.28 -38.32 23.19
N ARG A 282 -18.14 -38.02 23.83
CA ARG A 282 -17.75 -38.63 25.10
C ARG A 282 -18.76 -38.32 26.20
N TYR A 283 -19.17 -37.05 26.35
CA TYR A 283 -20.15 -36.67 27.36
C TYR A 283 -21.52 -37.29 27.08
N ASN A 284 -21.96 -37.35 25.82
CA ASN A 284 -23.20 -38.01 25.44
C ASN A 284 -23.20 -39.52 25.75
N GLN A 285 -22.07 -40.21 25.55
CA GLN A 285 -21.93 -41.61 25.97
C GLN A 285 -21.99 -41.77 27.49
N GLN A 286 -21.34 -40.89 28.25
CA GLN A 286 -21.40 -40.88 29.72
C GLN A 286 -22.83 -40.64 30.22
N PHE A 287 -23.58 -39.71 29.61
CA PHE A 287 -24.98 -39.50 29.93
C PHE A 287 -25.84 -40.73 29.63
N ALA A 288 -25.65 -41.37 28.48
CA ALA A 288 -26.39 -42.59 28.12
C ALA A 288 -26.11 -43.77 29.06
N ASP A 289 -24.88 -43.89 29.58
CA ASP A 289 -24.51 -44.93 30.55
C ASP A 289 -25.08 -44.64 31.94
N ILE A 290 -25.11 -43.37 32.36
CA ILE A 290 -25.77 -42.93 33.59
C ILE A 290 -27.29 -43.18 33.51
N ASP A 291 -27.93 -42.85 32.39
CA ASP A 291 -29.36 -43.13 32.18
C ASP A 291 -29.67 -44.63 32.23
N LYS A 292 -28.80 -45.48 31.67
CA LYS A 292 -28.94 -46.94 31.77
C LYS A 292 -28.76 -47.47 33.19
N GLN A 293 -27.91 -46.83 33.99
CA GLN A 293 -27.73 -47.19 35.40
C GLN A 293 -28.96 -46.78 36.22
N LEU A 294 -29.50 -45.58 35.97
CA LEU A 294 -30.73 -45.10 36.59
C LEU A 294 -31.94 -45.98 36.23
N GLN A 295 -32.04 -46.45 34.98
CA GLN A 295 -33.10 -47.40 34.55
C GLN A 295 -32.94 -48.82 35.13
N LYS A 296 -31.80 -49.16 35.73
CA LYS A 296 -31.59 -50.44 36.42
C LYS A 296 -31.85 -50.37 37.93
N GLU A 297 -31.82 -49.18 38.50
CA GLU A 297 -32.05 -48.96 39.93
C GLU A 297 -33.52 -48.63 40.28
N PHE A 298 -34.38 -48.45 39.27
CA PHE A 298 -35.84 -48.36 39.37
C PHE A 298 -36.53 -49.44 38.54
#